data_AF-A0A6V7PIT1-F1
#
_entry.id   AF-A0A6V7PIT1-F1
#
_cell.length_a   1.000
_cell.length_b   1.000
_cell.length_c   1.000
_cell.angle_alpha   90.00
_cell.angle_beta   90.00
_cell.angle_gamma   90.00
#
_symmetry.space_group_name_H-M   'P 1'
#
loop_
_entity.id
_entity.type
_entity.pdbx_description
1 polymer ?
#
loop_
_entity_poly.entity_id
_entity_poly.type
_entity_poly.pdbx_seq_one_letter_code
_entity_poly.pdbx_strand_id
1 'polypeptide(L)'
;MRVKRQKRHRKVVRFYSTCFGFREPYKVLLDGTFVHHLLLHGLAPADSSLSHLLGSRSLLFTTRCVIGELRSLGESHAAALDAAKQLITARCEHEKRVSATACIESVIGEENSEHFFVATQDTDLRKKLREVPSVPIIFGLRNSLFIEQPSSQQREFIKSTEEKRLHMSESEFQKIHKRASMGKTAEGSDGDVEEQAARTVSNTARRMLGVAQKSKFKRKKAKCPNPLSCKKKKPKPEVSLPKVQEVKAEGATKRKRIRKRNRVSKE
;
A
#
# COMPACT_ATOMS: atom_id res chain seq x y z
N MET A 1 17.61 -19.75 11.18
CA MET A 1 18.30 -18.56 10.60
C MET A 1 17.62 -18.04 9.32
N ARG A 2 17.39 -18.90 8.31
CA ARG A 2 16.75 -18.53 7.01
C ARG A 2 15.36 -17.87 7.13
N VAL A 3 14.47 -18.42 7.95
CA VAL A 3 13.10 -17.86 8.15
C VAL A 3 13.13 -16.45 8.76
N LYS A 4 14.03 -16.19 9.73
CA LYS A 4 14.18 -14.86 10.34
C LYS A 4 14.65 -13.84 9.30
N ARG A 5 15.57 -14.23 8.40
CA ARG A 5 16.05 -13.40 7.30
C ARG A 5 14.95 -13.07 6.30
N GLN A 6 14.22 -14.09 5.83
CA GLN A 6 13.10 -13.87 4.91
C GLN A 6 12.01 -12.99 5.53
N LYS A 7 11.73 -13.15 6.83
CA LYS A 7 10.81 -12.27 7.56
C LYS A 7 11.29 -10.81 7.56
N ARG A 8 12.59 -10.55 7.70
CA ARG A 8 13.15 -9.18 7.60
C ARG A 8 12.98 -8.61 6.21
N HIS A 9 13.33 -9.35 5.16
CA HIS A 9 13.18 -8.89 3.78
C HIS A 9 11.72 -8.60 3.43
N ARG A 10 10.78 -9.48 3.81
CA ARG A 10 9.34 -9.25 3.61
C ARG A 10 8.83 -8.01 4.32
N LYS A 11 9.36 -7.67 5.50
CA LYS A 11 9.02 -6.41 6.18
C LYS A 11 9.49 -5.19 5.38
N VAL A 12 10.70 -5.26 4.81
CA VAL A 12 11.25 -4.19 3.98
C VAL A 12 10.43 -4.02 2.69
N VAL A 13 10.18 -5.10 1.95
CA VAL A 13 9.34 -5.05 0.73
C VAL A 13 7.95 -4.50 1.06
N ARG A 14 7.34 -4.94 2.15
CA ARG A 14 6.03 -4.45 2.60
C ARG A 14 6.04 -2.97 2.97
N PHE A 15 7.14 -2.47 3.53
CA PHE A 15 7.31 -1.05 3.80
C PHE A 15 7.28 -0.24 2.50
N TYR A 16 8.06 -0.64 1.50
CA TYR A 16 8.06 0.05 0.21
C TYR A 16 6.73 -0.09 -0.54
N SER A 17 6.06 -1.24 -0.48
CA SER A 17 4.74 -1.41 -1.10
C SER A 17 3.66 -0.52 -0.46
N THR A 18 3.73 -0.32 0.85
CA THR A 18 2.70 0.42 1.61
C THR A 18 2.94 1.93 1.55
N CYS A 19 4.19 2.37 1.71
CA CYS A 19 4.52 3.79 1.84
C CYS A 19 4.79 4.46 0.48
N PHE A 20 5.46 3.75 -0.44
CA PHE A 20 5.86 4.28 -1.74
C PHE A 20 5.06 3.69 -2.91
N GLY A 21 4.15 2.76 -2.66
CA GLY A 21 3.24 2.25 -3.69
C GLY A 21 3.86 1.21 -4.65
N PHE A 22 4.97 0.57 -4.29
CA PHE A 22 5.56 -0.51 -5.10
C PHE A 22 4.57 -1.67 -5.28
N ARG A 23 4.38 -2.10 -6.54
CA ARG A 23 3.46 -3.19 -6.91
C ARG A 23 4.17 -4.31 -7.64
N GLU A 24 3.60 -5.50 -7.52
CA GLU A 24 4.03 -6.67 -8.27
C GLU A 24 3.55 -6.59 -9.72
N PRO A 25 4.33 -7.06 -10.72
CA PRO A 25 5.68 -7.62 -10.57
C PRO A 25 6.73 -6.53 -10.31
N TYR A 26 7.63 -6.77 -9.35
CA TYR A 26 8.61 -5.76 -8.95
C TYR A 26 9.68 -5.60 -10.03
N LYS A 27 9.95 -4.36 -10.44
CA LYS A 27 11.00 -4.04 -11.40
C LYS A 27 12.33 -3.91 -10.67
N VAL A 28 13.35 -4.66 -11.09
CA VAL A 28 14.70 -4.61 -10.49
C VAL A 28 15.70 -4.18 -11.55
N LEU A 29 16.32 -3.02 -11.35
CA LEU A 29 17.42 -2.52 -12.17
C LEU A 29 18.74 -3.13 -11.69
N LEU A 30 19.38 -3.90 -12.56
CA LEU A 30 20.63 -4.60 -12.30
C LEU A 30 21.81 -3.81 -12.86
N ASP A 31 22.77 -3.57 -11.98
CA ASP A 31 24.08 -3.02 -12.29
C ASP A 31 25.05 -4.11 -12.79
N GLY A 32 26.06 -3.73 -13.58
CA GLY A 32 27.01 -4.67 -14.17
C GLY A 32 27.84 -5.40 -13.13
N THR A 33 28.22 -4.71 -12.06
CA THR A 33 28.94 -5.27 -10.91
C THR A 33 28.12 -6.34 -10.18
N PHE A 34 26.82 -6.12 -10.06
CA PHE A 34 25.91 -7.08 -9.45
C PHE A 34 25.70 -8.31 -10.32
N VAL A 35 25.53 -8.14 -11.64
CA VAL A 35 25.44 -9.27 -12.58
C VAL A 35 26.69 -10.14 -12.50
N HIS A 36 27.89 -9.53 -12.47
CA HIS A 36 29.13 -10.26 -12.30
C HIS A 36 29.19 -11.03 -10.97
N HIS A 37 28.78 -10.41 -9.86
CA HIS A 37 28.72 -11.07 -8.55
C HIS A 37 27.75 -12.27 -8.55
N LEU A 38 26.60 -12.18 -9.23
CA LEU A 38 25.67 -13.31 -9.32
C LEU A 38 26.30 -14.53 -10.00
N LEU A 39 27.08 -14.31 -11.05
CA LEU A 39 27.78 -15.37 -11.77
C LEU A 39 28.89 -15.98 -10.93
N LEU A 40 29.72 -15.13 -10.32
CA LEU A 40 30.87 -15.57 -9.51
C LEU A 40 30.45 -16.45 -8.33
N HIS A 41 29.30 -16.16 -7.69
CA HIS A 41 28.80 -16.89 -6.54
C HIS A 41 27.75 -17.97 -6.85
N GLY A 42 27.52 -18.28 -8.13
CA GLY A 42 26.57 -19.32 -8.54
C GLY A 42 25.12 -19.03 -8.14
N LEU A 43 24.73 -17.76 -8.15
CA LEU A 43 23.37 -17.29 -7.84
C LEU A 43 22.48 -17.14 -9.09
N ALA A 44 22.98 -17.57 -10.26
CA ALA A 44 22.19 -17.69 -11.48
C ALA A 44 21.24 -18.90 -11.40
N PRO A 45 19.98 -18.81 -11.88
CA PRO A 45 19.36 -17.67 -12.58
C PRO A 45 18.99 -16.49 -11.66
N ALA A 46 19.23 -15.26 -12.13
CA ALA A 46 18.96 -14.04 -11.37
C ALA A 46 17.47 -13.92 -10.97
N ASP A 47 16.56 -14.36 -11.85
CA ASP A 47 15.10 -14.33 -11.62
C ASP A 47 14.69 -15.12 -10.39
N SER A 48 15.22 -16.33 -10.22
CA SER A 48 14.90 -17.21 -9.09
C SER A 48 15.42 -16.63 -7.78
N SER A 49 16.67 -16.18 -7.78
CA SER A 49 17.32 -15.58 -6.62
C SER A 49 16.61 -14.32 -6.14
N LEU A 50 16.23 -13.43 -7.05
CA LEU A 50 15.52 -12.18 -6.74
C LEU A 50 14.05 -12.41 -6.39
N SER A 51 13.38 -13.35 -7.06
CA SER A 51 12.00 -13.71 -6.72
C SER A 51 11.91 -14.32 -5.31
N HIS A 52 12.87 -15.17 -4.93
CA HIS A 52 12.94 -15.72 -3.56
C HIS A 52 13.27 -14.64 -2.52
N LEU A 53 14.06 -13.62 -2.90
CA LEU A 53 14.43 -12.49 -2.05
C LEU A 53 13.23 -11.57 -1.76
N LEU A 54 12.52 -11.16 -2.81
CA LEU A 54 11.39 -10.24 -2.75
C LEU A 54 10.09 -10.94 -2.29
N GLY A 55 10.01 -12.26 -2.50
CA GLY A 55 8.84 -13.06 -2.15
C GLY A 55 7.72 -13.03 -3.19
N SER A 56 8.01 -12.51 -4.39
CA SER A 56 7.08 -12.39 -5.51
C SER A 56 7.84 -12.39 -6.83
N ARG A 57 7.13 -12.29 -7.97
CA ARG A 57 7.76 -12.23 -9.29
C ARG A 57 8.47 -10.88 -9.49
N SER A 58 9.71 -10.95 -9.97
CA SER A 58 10.51 -9.78 -10.34
C SER A 58 10.78 -9.72 -11.84
N LEU A 59 10.67 -8.52 -12.43
CA LEU A 59 11.12 -8.21 -13.77
C LEU A 59 12.50 -7.59 -13.70
N LEU A 60 13.47 -8.16 -14.43
CA LEU A 60 14.85 -7.72 -14.37
C LEU A 60 15.17 -6.79 -15.54
N PHE A 61 15.73 -5.64 -15.20
CA PHE A 61 16.10 -4.59 -16.12
C PHE A 61 17.60 -4.31 -16.04
N THR A 62 18.18 -3.84 -17.14
CA THR A 62 19.50 -3.21 -17.16
C THR A 62 19.49 -2.02 -18.11
N THR A 63 20.47 -1.12 -18.04
CA THR A 63 20.53 0.05 -18.94
C THR A 63 21.48 -0.19 -20.11
N ARG A 64 21.29 0.57 -21.20
CA ARG A 64 22.22 0.55 -22.34
C ARG A 64 23.63 0.99 -21.94
N CYS A 65 23.74 1.92 -20.99
CA CYS A 65 25.02 2.38 -20.46
C CYS A 65 25.75 1.26 -19.70
N VAL A 66 25.05 0.51 -18.83
CA VAL A 66 25.63 -0.64 -18.11
C VAL A 66 26.14 -1.71 -19.08
N ILE A 67 25.37 -2.03 -20.12
CA ILE A 67 25.83 -2.97 -21.17
C ILE A 67 27.05 -2.41 -21.90
N GLY A 68 27.10 -1.10 -22.14
CA GLY A 68 28.24 -0.41 -22.76
C GLY A 68 29.50 -0.46 -21.90
N GLU A 69 29.36 -0.29 -20.58
CA GLU A 69 30.46 -0.37 -19.62
C GLU A 69 31.00 -1.80 -19.52
N LEU A 70 30.13 -2.80 -19.41
CA LEU A 70 30.52 -4.20 -19.44
C LEU A 70 31.25 -4.59 -20.73
N ARG A 71 30.90 -3.97 -21.87
CA ARG A 71 31.63 -4.14 -23.14
C ARG A 71 33.05 -3.59 -23.06
N SER A 72 33.23 -2.43 -22.43
CA SER A 72 34.53 -1.79 -22.29
C SER A 72 35.47 -2.52 -21.35
N LEU A 73 34.94 -3.27 -20.37
CA LEU A 73 35.73 -4.08 -19.44
C LEU A 73 36.36 -5.33 -20.08
N GLY A 74 35.89 -5.76 -21.26
CA GLY A 74 36.51 -6.81 -22.07
C GLY A 74 36.21 -8.25 -21.61
N GLU A 75 37.14 -9.16 -21.90
CA GLU A 75 36.97 -10.61 -21.79
C GLU A 75 36.72 -11.11 -20.36
N SER A 76 37.31 -10.44 -19.36
CA SER A 76 37.15 -10.75 -17.94
C SER A 76 35.68 -10.69 -17.47
N HIS A 77 34.83 -9.92 -18.15
CA HIS A 77 33.40 -9.79 -17.85
C HIS A 77 32.49 -10.24 -19.01
N ALA A 78 33.00 -11.03 -19.96
CA ALA A 78 32.22 -11.51 -21.11
C ALA A 78 30.96 -12.28 -20.69
N ALA A 79 31.07 -13.16 -19.70
CA ALA A 79 29.92 -13.90 -19.17
C ALA A 79 28.85 -12.97 -18.53
N ALA A 80 29.30 -11.92 -17.83
CA ALA A 80 28.39 -10.93 -17.23
C ALA A 80 27.68 -10.10 -18.31
N LEU A 81 28.39 -9.77 -19.38
CA LEU A 81 27.86 -9.08 -20.53
C LEU A 81 26.80 -9.91 -21.28
N ASP A 82 27.03 -11.21 -21.46
CA ASP A 82 26.04 -12.07 -22.11
C ASP A 82 24.80 -12.28 -21.24
N ALA A 83 24.98 -12.43 -19.92
CA ALA A 83 23.86 -12.43 -18.99
C ALA A 83 23.08 -11.10 -19.01
N ALA A 84 23.78 -9.95 -19.06
CA ALA A 84 23.14 -8.64 -19.10
C ALA A 84 22.33 -8.40 -20.39
N LYS A 85 22.79 -8.93 -21.54
CA LYS A 85 22.05 -8.85 -22.81
C LYS A 85 20.72 -9.60 -22.79
N GLN A 86 20.58 -10.63 -21.95
CA GLN A 86 19.34 -11.40 -21.81
C GLN A 86 18.27 -10.66 -20.99
N LEU A 87 18.65 -9.60 -20.27
CA LEU A 87 17.75 -8.81 -19.44
C LEU A 87 16.98 -7.77 -20.26
N ILE A 88 15.87 -7.29 -19.72
CA ILE A 88 15.08 -6.24 -20.36
C ILE A 88 15.86 -4.93 -20.31
N THR A 89 16.01 -4.25 -21.44
CA THR A 89 16.73 -2.97 -21.47
C THR A 89 15.81 -1.82 -21.07
N ALA A 90 16.11 -1.17 -19.94
CA ALA A 90 15.49 0.09 -19.53
C ALA A 90 15.95 1.24 -20.44
N ARG A 91 15.03 2.16 -20.74
CA ARG A 91 15.33 3.36 -21.53
C ARG A 91 16.07 4.36 -20.64
N CYS A 92 17.17 4.89 -21.15
CA CYS A 92 17.93 5.95 -20.50
C CYS A 92 18.04 7.14 -21.48
N GLU A 93 17.91 8.36 -20.97
CA GLU A 93 17.84 9.60 -21.77
C GLU A 93 19.24 10.20 -22.02
N HIS A 94 20.20 9.37 -22.41
CA HIS A 94 21.56 9.82 -22.74
C HIS A 94 21.84 9.62 -24.22
N GLU A 95 22.26 10.68 -24.90
CA GLU A 95 22.66 10.63 -26.29
C GLU A 95 24.02 9.91 -26.44
N LYS A 96 24.96 10.21 -25.54
CA LYS A 96 26.26 9.54 -25.43
C LYS A 96 26.28 8.59 -24.25
N ARG A 97 27.07 7.53 -24.33
CA ARG A 97 27.25 6.58 -23.23
C ARG A 97 27.94 7.29 -22.07
N VAL A 98 27.22 7.46 -20.97
CA VAL A 98 27.73 7.88 -19.67
C VAL A 98 28.11 6.65 -18.81
N SER A 99 28.77 6.87 -17.67
CA SER A 99 29.06 5.80 -16.71
C SER A 99 27.78 5.12 -16.20
N ALA A 100 27.85 3.84 -15.81
CA ALA A 100 26.71 3.11 -15.26
C ALA A 100 26.14 3.81 -14.03
N THR A 101 27.00 4.29 -13.13
CA THR A 101 26.60 4.99 -11.90
C THR A 101 25.76 6.23 -12.20
N ALA A 102 26.26 7.12 -13.08
CA ALA A 102 25.53 8.32 -13.48
C ALA A 102 24.23 7.98 -14.24
N CYS A 103 24.25 6.92 -15.06
CA CYS A 103 23.06 6.46 -15.76
C CYS A 103 21.98 5.93 -14.82
N ILE A 104 22.36 5.20 -13.78
CA ILE A 104 21.42 4.66 -12.79
C ILE A 104 20.83 5.80 -11.96
N GLU A 105 21.67 6.76 -11.56
CA GLU A 105 21.24 7.98 -10.85
C GLU A 105 20.20 8.76 -11.66
N SER A 106 20.43 8.98 -12.96
CA SER A 106 19.49 9.72 -13.81
C SER A 106 18.20 8.95 -14.11
N VAL A 107 18.24 7.63 -14.28
CA VAL A 107 17.06 6.80 -14.52
C VAL A 107 16.13 6.75 -13.31
N ILE A 108 16.69 6.79 -12.10
CA ILE A 108 15.91 6.78 -10.87
C ILE A 108 15.39 8.18 -10.53
N GLY A 109 16.24 9.20 -10.69
CA GLY A 109 15.94 10.57 -10.26
C GLY A 109 15.72 10.68 -8.75
N GLU A 110 15.03 11.75 -8.33
CA GLU A 110 14.79 12.05 -6.92
C GLU A 110 13.60 11.27 -6.33
N GLU A 111 12.57 10.98 -7.14
CA GLU A 111 11.34 10.36 -6.65
C GLU A 111 11.13 8.90 -7.07
N ASN A 112 11.95 8.35 -7.99
CA ASN A 112 11.80 6.98 -8.51
C ASN A 112 10.37 6.70 -9.02
N SER A 113 9.94 7.47 -10.02
CA SER A 113 8.59 7.42 -10.61
C SER A 113 8.22 6.03 -11.15
N GLU A 114 9.19 5.30 -11.69
CA GLU A 114 9.01 3.96 -12.25
C GLU A 114 9.02 2.82 -11.20
N HIS A 115 9.34 3.16 -9.95
CA HIS A 115 9.44 2.25 -8.81
C HIS A 115 10.40 1.07 -9.03
N PHE A 116 11.65 1.38 -9.39
CA PHE A 116 12.71 0.39 -9.50
C PHE A 116 13.30 0.02 -8.14
N PHE A 117 13.55 -1.27 -7.93
CA PHE A 117 14.55 -1.77 -6.99
C PHE A 117 15.92 -1.70 -7.66
N VAL A 118 16.95 -1.27 -6.95
CA VAL A 118 18.30 -1.17 -7.53
C VAL A 118 19.15 -2.26 -6.94
N ALA A 119 19.76 -3.09 -7.79
CA ALA A 119 20.71 -4.11 -7.37
C ALA A 119 22.12 -3.72 -7.83
N THR A 120 22.98 -3.36 -6.88
CA THR A 120 24.36 -2.93 -7.14
C THR A 120 25.29 -3.47 -6.05
N GLN A 121 26.55 -3.68 -6.40
CA GLN A 121 27.62 -3.96 -5.44
C GLN A 121 28.46 -2.73 -5.09
N ASP A 122 28.28 -1.63 -5.83
CA ASP A 122 29.09 -0.44 -5.66
C ASP A 122 28.71 0.32 -4.41
N THR A 123 29.67 0.48 -3.50
CA THR A 123 29.43 1.12 -2.21
C THR A 123 29.07 2.58 -2.34
N ASP A 124 29.61 3.27 -3.33
CA ASP A 124 29.41 4.70 -3.51
C ASP A 124 28.06 5.00 -4.16
N LEU A 125 27.66 4.22 -5.17
CA LEU A 125 26.30 4.29 -5.73
C LEU A 125 25.26 4.00 -4.64
N ARG A 126 25.50 3.00 -3.79
CA ARG A 126 24.63 2.72 -2.65
C ARG A 126 24.50 3.88 -1.67
N LYS A 127 25.60 4.56 -1.32
CA LYS A 127 25.56 5.72 -0.41
C LYS A 127 24.66 6.82 -0.98
N LYS A 128 24.84 7.16 -2.25
CA LYS A 128 24.02 8.17 -2.94
C LYS A 128 22.54 7.78 -2.98
N LEU A 129 22.24 6.53 -3.35
CA LEU A 129 20.86 6.06 -3.43
C LEU A 129 20.15 5.94 -2.07
N ARG A 130 20.89 5.90 -0.94
CA ARG A 130 20.28 5.97 0.40
C ARG A 130 19.77 7.35 0.77
N GLU A 131 20.35 8.40 0.19
CA GLU A 131 19.90 9.78 0.38
C GLU A 131 18.52 9.97 -0.27
N VAL A 132 18.27 9.25 -1.37
CA VAL A 132 16.99 9.23 -2.06
C VAL A 132 15.96 8.38 -1.27
N PRO A 133 14.83 8.97 -0.84
CA PRO A 133 13.95 8.29 0.09
C PRO A 133 13.19 7.09 -0.52
N SER A 134 13.00 7.07 -1.84
CA SER A 134 12.11 6.13 -2.53
C SER A 134 12.78 4.88 -3.09
N VAL A 135 14.07 4.66 -2.83
CA VAL A 135 14.85 3.64 -3.54
C VAL A 135 15.24 2.47 -2.63
N PRO A 136 14.64 1.28 -2.85
CA PRO A 136 15.10 0.05 -2.21
C PRO A 136 16.35 -0.50 -2.90
N ILE A 137 17.38 -0.76 -2.10
CA ILE A 137 18.68 -1.24 -2.56
C ILE A 137 18.86 -2.74 -2.25
N ILE A 138 19.36 -3.49 -3.22
CA ILE A 138 19.70 -4.91 -3.14
C ILE A 138 21.21 -5.06 -3.36
N PHE A 139 21.85 -5.87 -2.52
CA PHE A 139 23.27 -6.21 -2.68
C PHE A 139 23.51 -7.67 -2.30
N GLY A 140 24.58 -8.25 -2.80
CA GLY A 140 24.98 -9.63 -2.51
C GLY A 140 26.13 -9.68 -1.51
N LEU A 141 26.09 -10.65 -0.60
CA LEU A 141 27.23 -11.02 0.23
C LEU A 141 27.49 -12.50 0.05
N ARG A 142 28.63 -12.83 -0.59
CA ARG A 142 29.00 -14.20 -0.96
C ARG A 142 27.83 -14.86 -1.70
N ASN A 143 27.36 -16.01 -1.21
CA ASN A 143 26.33 -16.80 -1.86
C ASN A 143 24.90 -16.38 -1.44
N SER A 144 24.66 -15.12 -1.09
CA SER A 144 23.31 -14.72 -0.67
C SER A 144 22.98 -13.24 -0.86
N LEU A 145 21.73 -12.95 -1.22
CA LEU A 145 21.24 -11.60 -1.52
C LEU A 145 20.53 -10.93 -0.34
N PHE A 146 20.75 -9.64 -0.17
CA PHE A 146 20.18 -8.84 0.92
C PHE A 146 19.46 -7.62 0.35
N ILE A 147 18.34 -7.28 0.97
CA ILE A 147 17.67 -5.99 0.77
C ILE A 147 18.07 -5.10 1.94
N GLU A 148 18.56 -3.91 1.63
CA GLU A 148 18.92 -2.91 2.63
C GLU A 148 17.68 -2.47 3.42
N GLN A 149 17.84 -2.26 4.73
CA GLN A 149 16.73 -1.73 5.52
C GLN A 149 16.54 -0.25 5.23
N PRO A 150 15.30 0.27 5.26
CA PRO A 150 15.07 1.68 5.04
C PRO A 150 15.81 2.49 6.11
N SER A 151 16.53 3.51 5.66
CA SER A 151 17.34 4.41 6.49
C SER A 151 16.47 5.20 7.47
N SER A 152 17.08 5.82 8.48
CA SER A 152 16.35 6.73 9.39
C SER A 152 15.69 7.86 8.60
N GLN A 153 16.43 8.48 7.68
CA GLN A 153 15.95 9.53 6.79
C GLN A 153 14.72 9.09 5.99
N GLN A 154 14.76 7.91 5.39
CA GLN A 154 13.62 7.32 4.66
C GLN A 154 12.38 7.15 5.55
N ARG A 155 12.57 6.71 6.79
CA ARG A 155 11.47 6.54 7.75
C ARG A 155 10.91 7.87 8.24
N GLU A 156 11.77 8.85 8.50
CA GLU A 156 11.38 10.20 8.92
C GLU A 156 10.63 10.93 7.81
N PHE A 157 11.09 10.81 6.56
CA PHE A 157 10.40 11.35 5.39
C PHE A 157 8.97 10.79 5.30
N ILE A 158 8.81 9.47 5.41
CA ILE A 158 7.48 8.84 5.42
C ILE A 158 6.68 9.28 6.63
N LYS A 159 7.27 9.31 7.82
CA LYS A 159 6.56 9.74 9.03
C LYS A 159 6.01 11.15 8.87
N SER A 160 6.81 12.08 8.36
CA SER A 160 6.37 13.45 8.09
C SER A 160 5.30 13.52 6.99
N THR A 161 5.39 12.67 5.96
CA THR A 161 4.40 12.59 4.88
C THR A 161 3.07 12.02 5.38
N GLU A 162 3.11 11.00 6.24
CA GLU A 162 1.94 10.41 6.87
C GLU A 162 1.33 11.37 7.89
N GLU A 163 2.14 12.07 8.70
CA GLU A 163 1.66 13.13 9.61
C GLU A 163 0.92 14.23 8.82
N LYS A 164 1.48 14.69 7.68
CA LYS A 164 0.81 15.63 6.78
C LYS A 164 -0.52 15.11 6.22
N ARG A 165 -0.66 13.80 6.01
CA ARG A 165 -1.91 13.16 5.54
C ARG A 165 -2.94 13.01 6.66
N LEU A 166 -2.50 12.81 7.89
CA LEU A 166 -3.37 12.66 9.07
C LEU A 166 -3.91 14.01 9.55
N HIS A 167 -3.12 15.08 9.39
CA HIS A 167 -3.54 16.42 9.72
C HIS A 167 -4.38 17.04 8.60
N MET A 168 -5.37 17.82 9.01
CA MET A 168 -6.23 18.55 8.09
C MET A 168 -5.42 19.67 7.41
N SER A 169 -5.66 19.95 6.14
CA SER A 169 -4.89 21.00 5.44
C SER A 169 -5.09 22.36 6.11
N GLU A 170 -4.09 23.24 6.07
CA GLU A 170 -4.21 24.58 6.67
C GLU A 170 -5.44 25.34 6.15
N SER A 171 -5.76 25.16 4.86
CA SER A 171 -6.94 25.77 4.24
C SER A 171 -8.27 25.21 4.78
N GLU A 172 -8.33 23.91 5.08
CA GLU A 172 -9.49 23.29 5.73
C GLU A 172 -9.56 23.72 7.19
N PHE A 173 -8.43 23.81 7.88
CA PHE A 173 -8.35 24.26 9.26
C PHE A 173 -8.88 25.68 9.39
N GLN A 174 -8.45 26.58 8.50
CA GLN A 174 -8.92 27.95 8.48
C GLN A 174 -10.42 28.06 8.13
N LYS A 175 -10.93 27.22 7.21
CA LYS A 175 -12.37 27.18 6.89
C LYS A 175 -13.22 26.67 8.05
N ILE A 176 -12.76 25.65 8.79
CA ILE A 176 -13.45 25.16 9.98
C ILE A 176 -13.39 26.21 11.09
N HIS A 177 -12.24 26.83 11.33
CA HIS A 177 -12.08 27.82 12.38
C HIS A 177 -12.88 29.11 12.09
N LYS A 178 -12.93 29.56 10.84
CA LYS A 178 -13.76 30.71 10.42
C LYS A 178 -15.26 30.42 10.55
N ARG A 179 -15.71 29.19 10.28
CA ARG A 179 -17.10 28.76 10.56
C ARG A 179 -17.39 28.67 12.06
N ALA A 180 -16.44 28.20 12.86
CA ALA A 180 -16.59 28.10 14.31
C ALA A 180 -16.63 29.49 14.98
N SER A 181 -15.89 30.48 14.47
CA SER A 181 -15.93 31.86 14.97
C SER A 181 -17.22 32.59 14.57
N MET A 182 -17.75 32.35 13.37
CA MET A 182 -19.04 32.92 12.94
C MET A 182 -20.26 32.27 13.62
N GLY A 183 -20.12 31.05 14.15
CA GLY A 183 -21.18 30.35 14.88
C GLY A 183 -21.33 30.74 16.36
N LYS A 184 -20.45 31.58 16.90
CA LYS A 184 -20.48 32.03 18.32
C LYS A 184 -21.10 33.42 18.53
N THR A 185 -21.52 34.11 17.47
CA THR A 185 -22.22 35.41 17.55
C THR A 185 -23.71 35.30 17.21
N ALA A 186 -24.34 34.15 17.48
CA ALA A 186 -25.76 33.94 17.22
C ALA A 186 -26.46 33.23 18.39
N GLU A 187 -26.32 33.78 19.58
CA GLU A 187 -27.38 33.71 20.59
C GLU A 187 -27.74 35.16 20.97
N GLY A 188 -28.86 35.64 20.42
CA GLY A 188 -29.51 36.87 20.86
C GLY A 188 -29.22 38.12 20.03
N SER A 189 -29.85 38.24 18.86
CA SER A 189 -30.65 39.43 18.49
C SER A 189 -31.27 39.22 17.13
N ASP A 190 -32.56 39.49 17.09
CA ASP A 190 -33.36 39.72 15.90
C ASP A 190 -32.67 40.71 14.94
N GLY A 191 -32.79 40.49 13.63
CA GLY A 191 -32.10 41.29 12.62
C GLY A 191 -31.97 40.57 11.28
N ASP A 192 -33.09 40.47 10.56
CA ASP A 192 -33.10 40.26 9.11
C ASP A 192 -32.12 41.20 8.39
N VAL A 193 -31.74 40.82 7.16
CA VAL A 193 -30.90 41.54 6.19
C VAL A 193 -29.42 41.13 6.15
N GLU A 194 -29.13 39.88 5.76
CA GLU A 194 -28.01 39.59 4.83
C GLU A 194 -28.09 38.23 4.11
N GLU A 195 -29.31 37.70 3.92
CA GLU A 195 -29.54 36.46 3.16
C GLU A 195 -30.22 36.71 1.80
N GLN A 196 -29.78 37.73 1.06
CA GLN A 196 -30.30 38.01 -0.30
C GLN A 196 -29.24 38.07 -1.41
N ALA A 197 -27.94 38.18 -1.12
CA ALA A 197 -26.92 38.24 -2.18
C ALA A 197 -26.50 36.86 -2.73
N ALA A 198 -26.40 35.83 -1.88
CA ALA A 198 -25.89 34.52 -2.29
C ALA A 198 -26.92 33.65 -3.06
N ARG A 199 -28.22 33.91 -2.88
CA ARG A 199 -29.29 33.15 -3.56
C ARG A 199 -29.51 33.61 -5.01
N THR A 200 -29.21 34.87 -5.34
CA THR A 200 -29.48 35.46 -6.65
C THR A 200 -28.45 35.04 -7.72
N VAL A 201 -27.19 34.85 -7.32
CA VAL A 201 -26.11 34.40 -8.21
C VAL A 201 -26.22 32.90 -8.55
N SER A 202 -26.69 32.08 -7.60
CA SER A 202 -26.89 30.64 -7.81
C SER A 202 -28.05 30.33 -8.78
N ASN A 203 -29.09 31.17 -8.76
CA ASN A 203 -30.28 30.96 -9.58
C ASN A 203 -30.11 31.43 -11.04
N THR A 204 -29.32 32.48 -11.28
CA THR A 204 -29.02 32.96 -12.64
C THR A 204 -28.11 32.00 -13.40
N ALA A 205 -27.05 31.48 -12.76
CA ALA A 205 -26.16 30.49 -13.36
C ALA A 205 -26.85 29.15 -13.68
N ARG A 206 -27.82 28.73 -12.85
CA ARG A 206 -28.61 27.50 -13.08
C ARG A 206 -29.60 27.61 -14.25
N ARG A 207 -30.09 28.81 -14.55
CA ARG A 207 -31.06 29.04 -15.62
C ARG A 207 -30.41 29.03 -17.02
N MET A 208 -29.11 29.31 -17.10
CA MET A 208 -28.33 29.23 -18.35
C MET A 208 -27.91 27.82 -18.77
N LEU A 209 -27.92 26.82 -17.88
CA LEU A 209 -27.41 25.47 -18.16
C LEU A 209 -28.48 24.38 -18.39
N GLY A 210 -29.77 24.72 -18.43
CA GLY A 210 -30.82 23.81 -18.90
C GLY A 210 -30.98 22.48 -18.13
N VAL A 211 -30.42 22.34 -16.93
CA VAL A 211 -30.54 21.10 -16.14
C VAL A 211 -31.82 21.11 -15.31
N ALA A 212 -32.82 20.36 -15.75
CA ALA A 212 -34.05 20.12 -15.00
C ALA A 212 -33.76 19.45 -13.64
N GLN A 213 -34.38 19.97 -12.58
CA GLN A 213 -34.27 19.44 -11.22
C GLN A 213 -34.71 17.97 -11.17
N LYS A 214 -33.79 17.06 -10.82
CA LYS A 214 -34.18 15.73 -10.33
C LYS A 214 -35.01 15.91 -9.05
N SER A 215 -36.20 15.32 -9.08
CA SER A 215 -37.18 15.34 -8.01
C SER A 215 -36.57 14.91 -6.67
N LYS A 216 -36.91 15.66 -5.60
CA LYS A 216 -36.58 15.28 -4.22
C LYS A 216 -37.35 14.01 -3.89
N PHE A 217 -36.73 12.84 -4.07
CA PHE A 217 -37.22 11.62 -3.41
C PHE A 217 -37.13 11.86 -1.89
N LYS A 218 -38.28 12.14 -1.26
CA LYS A 218 -38.40 12.13 0.20
C LYS A 218 -38.08 10.71 0.67
N ARG A 219 -36.87 10.49 1.19
CA ARG A 219 -36.56 9.27 1.94
C ARG A 219 -37.55 9.17 3.09
N LYS A 220 -38.44 8.18 3.06
CA LYS A 220 -39.34 7.87 4.16
C LYS A 220 -38.47 7.51 5.37
N LYS A 221 -38.41 8.40 6.38
CA LYS A 221 -37.85 8.05 7.70
C LYS A 221 -38.69 6.90 8.26
N ALA A 222 -38.05 5.81 8.68
CA ALA A 222 -38.73 4.73 9.38
C ALA A 222 -39.34 5.30 10.68
N LYS A 223 -40.64 5.08 10.89
CA LYS A 223 -41.41 5.63 12.03
C LYS A 223 -41.25 4.82 13.33
N CYS A 224 -40.35 3.85 13.37
CA CYS A 224 -40.14 2.99 14.53
C CYS A 224 -38.73 3.19 15.09
N PRO A 225 -38.56 3.21 16.43
CA PRO A 225 -37.24 3.25 17.04
C PRO A 225 -36.37 2.10 16.56
N ASN A 226 -35.07 2.35 16.41
CA ASN A 226 -34.07 1.35 16.04
C ASN A 226 -34.16 0.15 17.01
N PRO A 227 -34.44 -1.08 16.53
CA PRO A 227 -34.74 -2.24 17.38
C PRO A 227 -33.55 -2.70 18.25
N LEU A 228 -32.33 -2.18 18.01
CA LEU A 228 -31.16 -2.40 18.86
C LEU A 228 -31.10 -1.47 20.09
N SER A 229 -31.91 -0.42 20.12
CA SER A 229 -31.96 0.57 21.21
C SER A 229 -32.93 0.23 22.33
N CYS A 230 -33.77 -0.80 22.15
CA CYS A 230 -34.68 -1.27 23.19
C CYS A 230 -33.98 -2.36 24.02
N LYS A 231 -33.56 -2.03 25.25
CA LYS A 231 -33.04 -3.02 26.21
C LYS A 231 -34.12 -4.11 26.41
N LYS A 232 -33.75 -5.38 26.20
CA LYS A 232 -34.67 -6.52 26.35
C LYS A 232 -35.24 -6.55 27.78
N LYS A 233 -36.55 -6.80 27.90
CA LYS A 233 -37.21 -7.05 29.20
C LYS A 233 -36.52 -8.23 29.89
N LYS A 234 -36.06 -8.03 31.12
CA LYS A 234 -35.57 -9.12 31.97
C LYS A 234 -36.78 -9.96 32.45
N PRO A 235 -36.69 -11.30 32.46
CA PRO A 235 -37.73 -12.14 33.04
C PRO A 235 -37.80 -11.90 34.57
N LYS A 236 -39.01 -11.85 35.12
CA LYS A 236 -39.23 -11.80 36.57
C LYS A 236 -38.84 -13.15 37.20
N PRO A 237 -38.30 -13.17 38.43
CA PRO A 237 -37.98 -14.41 39.12
C PRO A 237 -39.26 -15.11 39.57
N GLU A 238 -39.45 -16.38 39.17
CA GLU A 238 -40.45 -17.25 39.76
C GLU A 238 -39.94 -17.80 41.10
N VAL A 239 -40.79 -17.69 42.12
CA VAL A 239 -40.58 -18.18 43.47
C VAL A 239 -40.78 -19.69 43.48
N SER A 240 -39.77 -20.41 43.98
CA SER A 240 -39.75 -21.87 44.13
C SER A 240 -40.22 -22.29 45.52
N LEU A 241 -41.13 -23.26 45.64
CA LEU A 241 -41.31 -24.15 46.82
C LEU A 241 -42.09 -25.45 46.41
N PRO A 242 -41.99 -26.58 47.17
CA PRO A 242 -41.42 -27.83 46.62
C PRO A 242 -42.28 -29.12 46.74
N LYS A 243 -41.82 -30.15 45.97
CA LYS A 243 -41.87 -31.64 46.11
C LYS A 243 -43.15 -32.36 46.57
N VAL A 244 -43.55 -33.40 45.80
CA VAL A 244 -43.62 -34.82 46.24
C VAL A 244 -43.40 -35.76 45.03
N GLN A 245 -42.70 -36.88 45.28
CA GLN A 245 -42.36 -37.99 44.37
C GLN A 245 -43.47 -39.04 44.34
N GLU A 246 -43.71 -39.73 43.21
CA GLU A 246 -44.07 -41.16 43.21
C GLU A 246 -43.70 -41.89 41.87
N VAL A 247 -42.83 -42.90 42.05
CA VAL A 247 -42.72 -44.28 41.50
C VAL A 247 -42.87 -44.64 39.99
N LYS A 248 -41.74 -45.13 39.45
CA LYS A 248 -41.40 -46.20 38.46
C LYS A 248 -42.41 -46.68 37.38
N ALA A 249 -41.90 -46.75 36.13
CA ALA A 249 -41.91 -47.97 35.29
C ALA A 249 -40.95 -47.86 34.08
N GLU A 250 -40.46 -49.00 33.62
CA GLU A 250 -39.28 -49.23 32.76
C GLU A 250 -39.51 -49.03 31.26
N GLY A 251 -38.40 -48.84 30.52
CA GLY A 251 -38.25 -49.34 29.15
C GLY A 251 -38.69 -48.44 27.98
N ALA A 252 -37.76 -47.67 27.40
CA ALA A 252 -37.56 -47.51 25.94
C ALA A 252 -36.60 -46.35 25.64
N THR A 253 -35.38 -46.66 25.21
CA THR A 253 -34.39 -45.72 24.69
C THR A 253 -34.84 -45.11 23.36
N LYS A 254 -35.48 -43.93 23.39
CA LYS A 254 -35.76 -43.13 22.18
C LYS A 254 -34.57 -42.21 21.86
N ARG A 255 -33.86 -42.57 20.78
CA ARG A 255 -32.75 -41.83 20.14
C ARG A 255 -33.11 -40.36 19.84
N LYS A 256 -32.19 -39.43 20.15
CA LYS A 256 -32.27 -38.03 19.72
C LYS A 256 -32.23 -37.93 18.19
N ARG A 257 -33.30 -37.41 17.58
CA ARG A 257 -33.33 -37.02 16.15
C ARG A 257 -32.39 -35.83 15.92
N ILE A 258 -31.29 -36.06 15.21
CA ILE A 258 -30.46 -35.02 14.61
C ILE A 258 -31.23 -34.42 13.43
N ARG A 259 -31.48 -33.10 13.44
CA ARG A 259 -32.03 -32.38 12.27
C ARG A 259 -30.95 -32.32 11.18
N LYS A 260 -31.12 -33.09 10.10
CA LYS A 260 -30.37 -32.92 8.84
C LYS A 260 -30.73 -31.56 8.23
N ARG A 261 -29.72 -30.78 7.87
CA ARG A 261 -29.86 -29.49 7.19
C ARG A 261 -29.88 -29.76 5.68
N ASN A 262 -31.01 -29.53 5.01
CA ASN A 262 -31.10 -29.59 3.55
C ASN A 262 -30.24 -28.47 2.95
N ARG A 263 -29.22 -28.83 2.16
CA ARG A 263 -28.56 -27.93 1.21
C ARG A 263 -29.32 -28.05 -0.11
N VAL A 264 -30.00 -26.99 -0.52
CA VAL A 264 -30.50 -26.84 -1.88
C VAL A 264 -29.33 -26.38 -2.74
N SER A 265 -28.88 -27.22 -3.67
CA SER A 265 -28.11 -26.80 -4.83
C SER A 265 -29.06 -26.16 -5.83
N LYS A 266 -28.80 -24.92 -6.24
CA LYS A 266 -29.34 -24.38 -7.48
C LYS A 266 -28.21 -24.43 -8.51
N GLU A 267 -28.55 -25.04 -9.63
CA GLU A 267 -27.84 -25.06 -10.90
C GLU A 267 -27.44 -23.65 -11.36
#